data_AF-A0AAD4SXZ5-F1
#
_entry.id   AF-A0AAD4SXZ5-F1
#
_cell.length_a   1.000
_cell.length_b   1.000
_cell.length_c   1.000
_cell.angle_alpha   90.00
_cell.angle_beta   90.00
_cell.angle_gamma   90.00
#
_symmetry.space_group_name_H-M   'P 1'
#
loop_
_entity.id
_entity.type
_entity.pdbx_description
1 polymer ?
#
loop_
_entity_poly.entity_id
_entity_poly.type
_entity_poly.pdbx_seq_one_letter_code
_entity_poly.pdbx_strand_id
1 'polypeptide(L)'
;MSMNNTLVSCFFLVFLPFFAGGRTMMNQGEGHRTCKESWVAPCVTEMECEEQCWSSHGKKAKAYCGFFPGQDAHSECVCEYRC
;
A
#
# COMPACT_ATOMS: atom_id res chain seq x y z
N MET A 1 -13.23 -28.32 -49.40
CA MET A 1 -14.17 -28.12 -48.28
C MET A 1 -13.43 -27.30 -47.22
N SER A 2 -13.92 -26.09 -46.98
CA SER A 2 -13.46 -25.19 -45.93
C SER A 2 -14.24 -25.49 -44.66
N MET A 3 -13.53 -25.70 -43.55
CA MET A 3 -14.07 -25.47 -42.21
C MET A 3 -13.00 -24.74 -41.41
N ASN A 4 -13.24 -23.45 -41.26
CA ASN A 4 -12.62 -22.54 -40.31
C ASN A 4 -12.70 -23.11 -38.89
N ASN A 5 -11.76 -22.75 -38.02
CA ASN A 5 -12.06 -22.04 -36.77
C ASN A 5 -10.79 -21.85 -35.93
N THR A 6 -10.19 -20.68 -36.13
CA THR A 6 -9.29 -19.98 -35.21
C THR A 6 -9.99 -19.81 -33.85
N LEU A 7 -9.84 -20.80 -32.97
CA LEU A 7 -10.39 -20.73 -31.61
C LEU A 7 -9.34 -20.18 -30.64
N VAL A 8 -9.30 -18.85 -30.61
CA VAL A 8 -9.26 -18.03 -29.39
C VAL A 8 -8.34 -18.56 -28.28
N SER A 9 -7.04 -18.41 -28.49
CA SER A 9 -6.03 -18.52 -27.43
C SER A 9 -5.90 -17.16 -26.69
N CYS A 10 -7.01 -16.72 -26.07
CA CYS A 10 -7.11 -15.43 -25.35
C CYS A 10 -7.77 -15.55 -23.97
N PHE A 11 -7.70 -16.71 -23.31
CA PHE A 11 -8.39 -16.95 -22.03
C PHE A 11 -7.49 -17.19 -20.81
N PHE A 12 -6.21 -16.80 -20.85
CA PHE A 12 -5.27 -16.99 -19.73
C PHE A 12 -4.74 -15.71 -19.07
N LEU A 13 -5.47 -14.58 -19.19
CA LEU A 13 -5.06 -13.29 -18.59
C LEU A 13 -6.12 -12.67 -17.65
N VAL A 14 -6.93 -13.46 -16.93
CA VAL A 14 -8.06 -12.91 -16.14
C VAL A 14 -8.10 -13.32 -14.66
N PHE A 15 -7.11 -14.05 -14.11
CA PHE A 15 -7.19 -14.52 -12.71
C PHE A 15 -5.93 -14.32 -11.87
N LEU A 16 -5.27 -13.18 -12.01
CA LEU A 16 -4.44 -12.66 -10.91
C LEU A 16 -5.10 -11.38 -10.39
N PRO A 17 -6.00 -11.47 -9.39
CA PRO A 17 -6.37 -10.29 -8.64
C PRO A 17 -5.08 -9.74 -8.01
N PHE A 18 -4.73 -8.54 -8.48
CA PHE A 18 -3.85 -7.60 -7.80
C PHE A 18 -4.25 -7.57 -6.33
N PHE A 19 -3.45 -8.19 -5.45
CA PHE A 19 -3.50 -7.89 -4.03
C PHE A 19 -2.87 -6.51 -3.84
N ALA A 20 -3.65 -5.48 -4.18
CA ALA A 20 -3.60 -4.17 -3.55
C ALA A 20 -3.69 -4.44 -2.03
N GLY A 21 -2.72 -4.01 -1.23
CA GLY A 21 -2.49 -2.60 -0.95
C GLY A 21 -3.16 -2.29 0.38
N GLY A 22 -2.36 -2.16 1.44
CA GLY A 22 -2.62 -1.42 2.67
C GLY A 22 -3.90 -1.74 3.44
N ARG A 23 -3.78 -2.47 4.55
CA ARG A 23 -4.83 -2.48 5.59
C ARG A 23 -4.82 -1.14 6.34
N THR A 24 -5.59 -0.17 5.86
CA THR A 24 -5.82 1.10 6.59
C THR A 24 -6.79 0.88 7.75
N MET A 25 -6.28 0.82 8.98
CA MET A 25 -7.08 0.94 10.20
C MET A 25 -7.39 2.43 10.47
N MET A 26 -8.65 2.83 10.30
CA MET A 26 -9.15 4.16 10.65
C MET A 26 -9.43 4.27 12.16
N ASN A 27 -8.64 5.06 12.88
CA ASN A 27 -9.04 5.65 14.16
C ASN A 27 -9.31 7.15 13.93
N GLN A 28 -10.57 7.49 13.72
CA GLN A 28 -11.01 8.86 13.45
C GLN A 28 -11.50 9.49 14.75
N GLY A 29 -10.60 10.17 15.46
CA GLY A 29 -10.92 11.08 16.56
C GLY A 29 -11.08 12.52 16.02
N GLU A 30 -12.14 13.20 16.43
CA GLU A 30 -12.49 14.56 16.00
C GLU A 30 -11.39 15.59 16.35
N GLY A 31 -10.89 16.30 15.34
CA GLY A 31 -9.93 17.40 15.49
C GLY A 31 -8.85 17.39 14.40
N HIS A 32 -9.17 17.94 13.22
CA HIS A 32 -8.45 17.74 11.94
C HIS A 32 -8.41 16.27 11.51
N ARG A 33 -8.94 15.95 10.33
CA ARG A 33 -8.89 14.58 9.81
C ARG A 33 -7.42 14.22 9.55
N THR A 34 -6.85 13.42 10.43
CA THR A 34 -5.54 12.82 10.20
C THR A 34 -5.77 11.50 9.50
N CYS A 35 -5.25 11.37 8.30
CA CYS A 35 -5.20 10.12 7.55
C CYS A 35 -3.92 9.38 7.91
N LYS A 36 -4.01 8.05 7.89
CA LYS A 36 -2.91 7.15 8.21
C LYS A 36 -2.84 6.06 7.16
N GLU A 37 -1.66 5.84 6.62
CA GLU A 37 -1.38 4.74 5.70
C GLU A 37 -0.08 4.05 6.08
N SER A 38 0.02 2.77 5.72
CA SER A 38 1.25 2.01 5.87
C SER A 38 1.59 1.29 4.57
N TRP A 39 2.88 1.20 4.28
CA TRP A 39 3.39 0.47 3.14
C TRP A 39 4.07 -0.81 3.62
N VAL A 40 3.71 -1.92 2.96
CA VAL A 40 4.25 -3.27 3.21
C VAL A 40 5.74 -3.38 2.85
N ALA A 41 6.35 -2.31 2.31
CA ALA A 41 7.79 -2.25 2.14
C ALA A 41 8.47 -2.33 3.53
N PRO A 42 9.48 -3.20 3.72
CA PRO A 42 10.22 -3.24 4.96
C PRO A 42 10.78 -1.86 5.24
N CYS A 43 10.55 -1.32 6.43
CA CYS A 43 11.15 -0.06 6.83
C CYS A 43 12.66 -0.28 7.04
N VAL A 44 13.45 -0.15 5.96
CA VAL A 44 14.90 -0.36 5.98
C VAL A 44 15.55 0.79 6.76
N THR A 45 15.12 2.02 6.51
CA THR A 45 15.50 3.20 7.28
C THR A 45 14.30 4.15 7.48
N GLU A 46 14.28 4.89 8.59
CA GLU A 46 13.26 5.94 8.80
C GLU A 46 13.34 7.04 7.73
N MET A 47 14.54 7.32 7.21
CA MET A 47 14.77 8.35 6.20
C MET A 47 14.06 8.04 4.86
N GLU A 48 14.13 6.80 4.39
CA GLU A 48 13.40 6.38 3.17
C GLU A 48 11.89 6.46 3.36
N CYS A 49 11.42 6.12 4.56
CA CYS A 49 10.01 6.24 4.95
C CYS A 49 9.55 7.71 4.95
N GLU A 50 10.37 8.61 5.50
CA GLU A 50 10.15 10.06 5.48
C GLU A 50 10.11 10.61 4.05
N GLU A 51 11.09 10.28 3.22
CA GLU A 51 11.16 10.75 1.85
C GLU A 51 9.91 10.32 1.06
N GLN A 52 9.50 9.06 1.17
CA GLN A 52 8.30 8.55 0.50
C GLN A 52 7.02 9.22 1.00
N CYS A 53 6.86 9.38 2.32
CA CYS A 53 5.71 10.03 2.93
C CYS A 53 5.63 11.52 2.56
N TRP A 54 6.76 12.23 2.56
CA TRP A 54 6.81 13.64 2.16
C TRP A 54 6.63 13.85 0.67
N SER A 55 7.11 12.93 -0.16
CA SER A 55 6.87 12.95 -1.60
C SER A 55 5.38 12.82 -1.91
N SER A 56 4.66 11.99 -1.14
CA SER A 56 3.23 11.71 -1.36
C SER A 56 2.30 12.76 -0.73
N HIS A 57 2.59 13.21 0.49
CA HIS A 57 1.66 14.04 1.29
C HIS A 57 2.24 15.37 1.77
N GLY A 58 3.48 15.67 1.37
CA GLY A 58 4.20 16.89 1.71
C GLY A 58 4.95 16.82 3.04
N LYS A 59 5.88 17.77 3.25
CA LYS A 59 6.79 17.84 4.41
C LYS A 59 6.11 18.02 5.79
N LYS A 60 4.79 18.22 5.81
CA LYS A 60 4.00 18.31 7.04
C LYS A 60 3.48 16.94 7.51
N ALA A 61 3.58 15.91 6.66
CA ALA A 61 3.28 14.55 7.02
C ALA A 61 4.36 14.00 7.96
N LYS A 62 3.95 13.16 8.91
CA LYS A 62 4.85 12.44 9.82
C LYS A 62 5.06 11.05 9.27
N ALA A 63 6.30 10.61 9.21
CA ALA A 63 6.64 9.25 8.83
C ALA A 63 7.44 8.60 9.96
N TYR A 64 7.27 7.29 10.15
CA TYR A 64 8.06 6.51 11.09
C TYR A 64 7.99 5.02 10.77
N CYS A 65 8.98 4.24 11.23
CA CYS A 65 8.93 2.79 11.15
C CYS A 65 8.06 2.23 12.27
N GLY A 66 6.91 1.65 11.92
CA GLY A 66 6.03 0.96 12.87
C GLY A 66 6.34 -0.53 12.94
N PHE A 67 6.52 -1.08 14.14
CA PHE A 67 6.64 -2.52 14.34
C PHE A 67 5.27 -3.16 14.53
N PHE A 68 4.96 -4.16 13.70
CA PHE A 68 3.69 -4.88 13.72
C PHE A 68 3.92 -6.30 14.26
N PRO A 69 3.57 -6.59 15.52
CA PRO A 69 3.74 -7.92 16.10
C PRO A 69 2.73 -8.91 15.52
N GLY A 70 3.16 -10.16 15.30
CA GLY A 70 2.32 -11.23 14.74
C GLY A 70 3.13 -12.45 14.33
N GLN A 71 2.49 -13.40 13.64
CA GLN A 71 3.20 -14.54 13.05
C GLN A 71 4.23 -14.09 12.01
N ASP A 72 3.93 -13.01 11.30
CA ASP A 72 4.84 -12.33 10.38
C ASP A 72 5.33 -11.03 11.02
N ALA A 73 6.01 -11.09 12.16
CA ALA A 73 6.51 -9.87 12.80
C ALA A 73 7.42 -9.08 11.85
N HIS A 74 7.02 -7.85 11.52
CA HIS A 74 7.74 -7.01 10.56
C HIS A 74 7.62 -5.53 10.89
N SER A 75 8.47 -4.74 10.24
CA SER A 75 8.45 -3.28 10.33
C SER A 75 7.87 -2.71 9.04
N GLU A 76 6.76 -1.99 9.13
CA GLU A 76 6.18 -1.24 8.01
C GLU A 76 6.54 0.24 8.14
N CYS A 77 6.68 0.93 7.01
CA CYS A 77 6.70 2.38 7.00
C CYS A 77 5.28 2.92 7.22
N VAL A 78 5.10 3.81 8.19
CA VAL A 78 3.82 4.43 8.55
C VAL A 78 3.86 5.92 8.25
N CYS A 79 2.87 6.43 7.54
CA CYS A 79 2.71 7.85 7.21
C CYS A 79 1.40 8.39 7.76
N GLU A 80 1.49 9.50 8.50
CA GLU A 80 0.36 10.24 9.07
C GLU A 80 0.33 11.65 8.47
N TYR A 81 -0.79 12.01 7.84
CA TYR A 81 -0.93 13.27 7.12
C TYR A 81 -2.30 13.87 7.34
N ARG A 82 -2.45 15.16 7.01
CA ARG A 82 -3.75 15.80 7.02
C ARG A 82 -4.53 15.43 5.76
N CYS A 83 -5.74 14.94 5.97
CA CYS A 83 -6.83 15.06 5.03
C CYS A 83 -7.76 16.20 5.48
#